data_AF-A0A0S8JE25-F1
#
_entry.id   AF-A0A0S8JE25-F1
#
_cell.length_a   1.000
_cell.length_b   1.000
_cell.length_c   1.000
_cell.angle_alpha   90.00
_cell.angle_beta   90.00
_cell.angle_gamma   90.00
#
_symmetry.space_group_name_H-M   'P 1'
#
loop_
_entity.id
_entity.type
_entity.pdbx_description
1 polymer ?
#
loop_
_entity_poly.entity_id
_entity_poly.type
_entity_poly.pdbx_seq_one_letter_code
_entity_poly.pdbx_strand_id
1 'polypeptide(L)'
;VMVVTCARRGGLIVAATRIVRFAPVSPQLRRKHDAVAFVDATMIAATRPGVALADILKRGIAAYRERRFGKEWKLHHQGGPTGYAPREFIVTPREKRSAVENQAIAWNPSITGTKSEDTILALADGAEIVSESPNWPMMNVEVEGRVVRRPDLLVLE
;
A
#
# COMPACT_ATOMS: atom_id res chain seq x y z
N VAL A 1 1.78 15.49 -9.58
CA VAL A 1 0.73 14.65 -10.18
C VAL A 1 0.77 13.28 -9.52
N MET A 2 -0.40 12.74 -9.14
CA MET A 2 -0.54 11.36 -8.68
C MET A 2 -1.22 10.56 -9.79
N VAL A 3 -0.58 9.48 -10.21
CA VAL A 3 -1.09 8.56 -11.23
C VAL A 3 -1.53 7.30 -10.51
N VAL A 4 -2.83 7.06 -10.47
CA VAL A 4 -3.45 5.87 -9.89
C VAL A 4 -4.00 5.02 -11.02
N THR A 5 -3.55 3.78 -11.13
CA THR A 5 -3.87 2.91 -12.27
C THR A 5 -4.40 1.58 -11.80
N CYS A 6 -5.37 1.05 -12.55
CA CYS A 6 -5.83 -0.34 -12.47
C CYS A 6 -5.66 -0.93 -13.87
N ALA A 7 -4.56 -1.64 -14.10
CA ALA A 7 -4.30 -2.31 -15.37
C ALA A 7 -5.02 -3.66 -15.38
N ARG A 8 -5.57 -4.05 -16.53
CA ARG A 8 -6.29 -5.32 -16.70
C ARG A 8 -5.68 -6.17 -17.79
N ARG A 9 -5.40 -7.45 -17.51
CA ARG A 9 -4.98 -8.44 -18.51
C ARG A 9 -5.65 -9.79 -18.22
N GLY A 10 -6.27 -10.39 -19.24
CA GLY A 10 -6.99 -11.66 -19.08
C GLY A 10 -8.14 -11.59 -18.05
N GLY A 11 -8.70 -10.40 -17.83
CA GLY A 11 -9.73 -10.16 -16.80
C GLY A 11 -9.19 -9.82 -15.41
N LEU A 12 -7.95 -10.21 -15.08
CA LEU A 12 -7.32 -9.89 -13.80
C LEU A 12 -6.82 -8.45 -13.74
N ILE A 13 -6.93 -7.85 -12.57
CA ILE A 13 -6.60 -6.45 -12.30
C ILE A 13 -5.42 -6.35 -11.33
N VAL A 14 -4.50 -5.43 -11.67
CA VAL A 14 -3.42 -4.99 -10.82
C VAL A 14 -3.55 -3.48 -10.62
N ALA A 15 -3.55 -3.04 -9.36
CA ALA A 15 -3.54 -1.63 -8.98
C ALA A 15 -2.15 -1.18 -8.55
N ALA A 16 -1.76 0.03 -8.97
CA ALA A 16 -0.53 0.70 -8.55
C ALA A 16 -0.71 2.22 -8.57
N THR A 17 -0.05 2.90 -7.64
CA THR A 17 0.04 4.36 -7.61
C THR A 17 1.50 4.81 -7.75
N ARG A 18 1.74 5.85 -8.58
CA ARG A 18 3.03 6.52 -8.76
C ARG A 18 2.85 8.04 -8.67
N ILE A 19 3.84 8.76 -8.16
CA ILE A 19 3.75 10.22 -7.93
C ILE A 19 4.91 10.93 -8.60
N VAL A 20 4.58 11.85 -9.52
CA VAL A 20 5.53 12.75 -10.18
C VAL A 20 5.44 14.14 -9.56
N ARG A 21 6.58 14.78 -9.35
CA ARG A 21 6.72 16.16 -8.89
C ARG A 21 7.51 16.94 -9.92
N PHE A 22 6.95 18.06 -10.36
CA PHE A 22 7.59 19.02 -11.28
C PHE A 22 8.15 20.23 -10.52
N ALA A 23 8.48 20.02 -9.25
CA ALA A 23 8.98 21.02 -8.31
C ALA A 23 9.66 20.30 -7.15
N PRO A 24 10.62 20.94 -6.46
CA PRO A 24 11.28 20.36 -5.31
C PRO A 24 10.31 19.78 -4.27
N VAL A 25 10.70 18.67 -3.65
CA VAL A 25 9.91 18.02 -2.60
C VAL A 25 10.05 18.83 -1.31
N SER A 26 8.95 19.43 -0.84
CA SER A 26 8.98 20.13 0.44
C SER A 26 9.22 19.16 1.61
N PRO A 27 9.84 19.59 2.72
CA PRO A 27 10.05 18.73 3.89
C PRO A 27 8.75 18.13 4.43
N GLN A 28 7.64 18.88 4.36
CA GLN A 28 6.33 18.40 4.77
C GLN A 28 5.82 17.27 3.87
N LEU A 29 5.98 17.39 2.54
CA LEU A 29 5.58 16.33 1.60
C LEU A 29 6.45 15.08 1.77
N ARG A 30 7.77 15.24 1.89
CA ARG A 30 8.70 14.12 2.17
C ARG A 30 8.26 13.36 3.42
N ARG A 31 8.03 14.07 4.53
CA ARG A 31 7.56 13.48 5.79
C ARG A 31 6.24 12.71 5.63
N LYS A 32 5.29 13.24 4.85
CA LYS A 32 4.04 12.54 4.55
C LYS A 32 4.28 11.29 3.69
N HIS A 33 5.16 11.38 2.69
CA HIS A 33 5.48 10.26 1.79
C HIS A 33 6.17 9.13 2.56
N ASP A 34 7.17 9.44 3.39
CA ASP A 34 7.82 8.48 4.29
C ASP A 34 6.82 7.81 5.24
N ALA A 35 5.86 8.58 5.75
CA ALA A 35 4.85 8.05 6.65
C ALA A 35 3.89 7.09 5.94
N VAL A 36 3.41 7.44 4.75
CA VAL A 36 2.46 6.58 4.02
C VAL A 36 3.13 5.32 3.46
N ALA A 37 4.39 5.42 3.02
CA ALA A 37 5.18 4.27 2.60
C ALA A 37 5.44 3.30 3.76
N PHE A 38 5.69 3.82 4.98
CA PHE A 38 5.80 3.01 6.20
C PHE A 38 4.51 2.26 6.55
N VAL A 39 3.36 2.93 6.44
CA VAL A 39 2.05 2.29 6.64
C VAL A 39 1.84 1.16 5.64
N ASP A 40 2.12 1.41 4.36
CA ASP A 40 1.95 0.43 3.29
C ASP A 40 2.85 -0.80 3.51
N ALA A 41 4.13 -0.57 3.78
CA ALA A 41 5.09 -1.61 4.12
C ALA A 41 4.63 -2.44 5.34
N THR A 42 4.07 -1.80 6.37
CA THR A 42 3.54 -2.49 7.56
C THR A 42 2.36 -3.40 7.19
N MET A 43 1.45 -2.93 6.33
CA MET A 43 0.31 -3.73 5.88
C MET A 43 0.76 -4.90 5.00
N ILE A 44 1.73 -4.67 4.10
CA ILE A 44 2.33 -5.71 3.25
C ILE A 44 3.04 -6.77 4.12
N ALA A 45 3.89 -6.36 5.06
CA ALA A 45 4.64 -7.26 5.93
C ALA A 45 3.73 -8.13 6.82
N ALA A 46 2.58 -7.59 7.21
CA ALA A 46 1.56 -8.30 7.99
C ALA A 46 0.66 -9.22 7.14
N THR A 47 0.69 -9.10 5.81
CA THR A 47 -0.17 -9.89 4.92
C THR A 47 0.40 -11.28 4.72
N ARG A 48 -0.27 -12.28 5.30
CA ARG A 48 0.03 -13.71 5.15
C ARG A 48 -1.27 -14.51 5.16
N PRO A 49 -1.33 -15.67 4.47
CA PRO A 49 -2.48 -16.57 4.52
C PRO A 49 -2.86 -16.90 5.97
N GLY A 50 -4.17 -16.92 6.25
CA GLY A 50 -4.72 -17.16 7.58
C GLY A 50 -4.82 -15.93 8.49
N VAL A 51 -4.06 -14.86 8.23
CA VAL A 51 -4.15 -13.62 9.02
C VAL A 51 -5.44 -12.86 8.69
N ALA A 52 -6.18 -12.46 9.72
CA ALA A 52 -7.41 -11.69 9.56
C ALA A 52 -7.14 -10.35 8.85
N LEU A 53 -7.91 -10.03 7.80
CA LEU A 53 -7.74 -8.78 7.04
C LEU A 53 -7.96 -7.54 7.92
N ALA A 54 -8.88 -7.62 8.89
CA ALA A 54 -9.10 -6.56 9.87
C ALA A 54 -7.88 -6.31 10.77
N ASP A 55 -7.08 -7.34 11.09
CA ASP A 55 -5.90 -7.19 11.93
C ASP A 55 -4.73 -6.57 11.16
N ILE A 56 -4.58 -6.91 9.88
CA ILE A 56 -3.66 -6.22 8.96
C ILE A 56 -4.02 -4.73 8.87
N LEU A 57 -5.31 -4.41 8.71
CA LEU A 57 -5.80 -3.04 8.72
C LEU A 57 -5.50 -2.32 10.04
N LYS A 58 -5.73 -2.97 11.20
CA LYS A 58 -5.41 -2.39 12.52
C LYS A 58 -3.92 -2.07 12.67
N ARG A 59 -3.03 -2.92 12.15
CA ARG A 59 -1.58 -2.66 12.11
C ARG A 59 -1.26 -1.41 11.28
N GLY A 60 -1.86 -1.27 10.10
CA GLY A 60 -1.75 -0.05 9.30
C GLY A 60 -2.27 1.20 10.05
N ILE A 61 -3.41 1.11 10.72
CA ILE A 61 -3.95 2.21 11.56
C ILE A 61 -3.01 2.57 12.71
N ALA A 62 -2.36 1.59 13.34
CA ALA A 62 -1.35 1.82 14.37
C ALA A 62 -0.12 2.54 13.78
N ALA A 63 0.36 2.11 12.60
CA ALA A 63 1.45 2.75 11.88
C ALA A 63 1.13 4.22 11.54
N TYR A 64 -0.10 4.56 11.14
CA TYR A 64 -0.48 5.96 10.96
C TYR A 64 -0.32 6.77 12.26
N ARG A 65 -0.70 6.21 13.42
CA ARG A 65 -0.57 6.90 14.72
C ARG A 65 0.88 7.09 15.09
N GLU A 66 1.70 6.07 14.92
CA GLU A 66 3.15 6.12 15.14
C GLU A 66 3.81 7.25 14.34
N ARG A 67 3.43 7.39 13.07
CA ARG A 67 3.96 8.43 12.17
C ARG A 67 3.32 9.81 12.37
N ARG A 68 2.46 9.96 13.39
CA ARG A 68 1.72 11.19 13.77
C ARG A 68 0.72 11.66 12.69
N PHE A 69 0.08 10.71 12.01
CA PHE A 69 -0.97 10.89 11.00
C PHE A 69 -2.23 10.04 11.28
N GLY A 70 -2.50 9.72 12.55
CA GLY A 70 -3.50 8.73 12.98
C GLY A 70 -4.96 8.94 12.57
N LYS A 71 -5.32 10.08 11.95
CA LYS A 71 -6.67 10.36 11.43
C LYS A 71 -6.80 10.18 9.92
N GLU A 72 -5.70 10.12 9.17
CA GLU A 72 -5.69 10.09 7.70
C GLU A 72 -6.37 8.85 7.13
N TRP A 73 -6.28 7.71 7.82
CA TRP A 73 -6.93 6.46 7.39
C TRP A 73 -8.47 6.56 7.28
N LYS A 74 -9.09 7.57 7.89
CA LYS A 74 -10.53 7.80 7.82
C LYS A 74 -10.96 8.59 6.59
N LEU A 75 -10.02 9.24 5.90
CA LEU A 75 -10.31 10.10 4.74
C LEU A 75 -10.42 9.31 3.43
N HIS A 76 -9.94 8.06 3.43
CA HIS A 76 -9.95 7.15 2.28
C HIS A 76 -9.97 5.71 2.78
N HIS A 77 -10.56 4.77 2.04
CA HIS A 77 -10.46 3.36 2.40
C HIS A 77 -9.01 2.87 2.26
N GLN A 78 -8.64 1.79 2.94
CA GLN A 78 -7.24 1.32 2.95
C GLN A 78 -6.97 0.16 2.00
N GLY A 79 -7.97 -0.26 1.23
CA GLY A 79 -7.85 -1.27 0.19
C GLY A 79 -8.47 -2.60 0.60
N GLY A 80 -8.02 -3.67 -0.05
CA GLY A 80 -8.55 -5.01 0.13
C GLY A 80 -8.25 -5.93 -1.07
N PRO A 81 -8.84 -7.12 -1.08
CA PRO A 81 -8.65 -8.07 -2.18
C PRO A 81 -9.04 -7.51 -3.54
N THR A 82 -8.29 -7.92 -4.55
CA THR A 82 -8.53 -7.64 -5.97
C THR A 82 -8.39 -8.95 -6.76
N GLY A 83 -8.72 -8.90 -8.05
CA GLY A 83 -8.82 -10.08 -8.89
C GLY A 83 -9.50 -9.69 -10.18
N TYR A 84 -10.75 -10.11 -10.37
CA TYR A 84 -11.54 -9.74 -11.55
C TYR A 84 -12.29 -8.41 -11.37
N ALA A 85 -12.37 -7.91 -10.13
CA ALA A 85 -12.78 -6.56 -9.82
C ALA A 85 -11.60 -5.70 -9.29
N PRO A 86 -11.61 -4.37 -9.50
CA PRO A 86 -10.61 -3.47 -8.89
C PRO A 86 -10.59 -3.60 -7.35
N ARG A 87 -11.75 -3.94 -6.78
CA ARG A 87 -11.95 -4.35 -5.40
C ARG A 87 -13.01 -5.43 -5.37
N GLU A 88 -12.67 -6.61 -4.88
CA GLU A 88 -13.68 -7.63 -4.55
C GLU A 88 -14.50 -7.17 -3.34
N PHE A 89 -13.84 -6.50 -2.39
CA PHE A 89 -14.45 -5.74 -1.31
C PHE A 89 -13.44 -4.81 -0.65
N ILE A 90 -13.94 -3.85 0.14
CA ILE A 90 -13.13 -2.97 0.98
C ILE A 90 -12.98 -3.59 2.36
N VAL A 91 -11.75 -3.71 2.85
CA VAL A 91 -11.50 -4.19 4.21
C VAL A 91 -11.87 -3.10 5.21
N THR A 92 -12.66 -3.48 6.21
CA THR A 92 -13.05 -2.61 7.32
C THR A 92 -12.57 -3.20 8.64
N PRO A 93 -12.56 -2.42 9.75
CA PRO A 93 -12.22 -2.96 11.06
C PRO A 93 -13.14 -4.08 11.56
N ARG A 94 -14.27 -4.32 10.90
CA ARG A 94 -15.24 -5.38 11.21
C ARG A 94 -15.14 -6.58 10.25
N GLU A 95 -14.18 -6.57 9.33
CA GLU A 95 -13.97 -7.68 8.39
C GLU A 95 -13.65 -8.97 9.16
N LYS A 96 -14.29 -10.07 8.76
CA LYS A 96 -14.17 -11.38 9.43
C LYS A 96 -13.33 -12.37 8.63
N ARG A 97 -13.11 -12.10 7.34
CA ARG A 97 -12.31 -12.93 6.45
C ARG A 97 -10.82 -12.73 6.71
N SER A 98 -10.08 -13.81 6.53
CA SER A 98 -8.62 -13.79 6.49
C SER A 98 -8.10 -13.66 5.07
N ALA A 99 -6.86 -13.24 4.93
CA ALA A 99 -6.12 -13.40 3.69
C ALA A 99 -6.01 -14.90 3.38
N VAL A 100 -6.19 -15.27 2.12
CA VAL A 100 -6.05 -16.66 1.65
C VAL A 100 -4.81 -16.81 0.77
N GLU A 101 -4.29 -18.03 0.66
CA GLU A 101 -3.11 -18.30 -0.15
C GLU A 101 -3.33 -17.93 -1.61
N ASN A 102 -2.31 -17.30 -2.23
CA ASN A 102 -2.33 -16.78 -3.59
C ASN A 102 -3.37 -15.67 -3.85
N GLN A 103 -3.93 -15.06 -2.81
CA GLN A 103 -4.87 -13.96 -2.97
C GLN A 103 -4.15 -12.67 -3.39
N ALA A 104 -4.63 -12.05 -4.48
CA ALA A 104 -4.22 -10.70 -4.84
C ALA A 104 -4.89 -9.67 -3.90
N ILE A 105 -4.08 -8.79 -3.31
CA ILE A 105 -4.53 -7.73 -2.42
C ILE A 105 -3.82 -6.44 -2.84
N ALA A 106 -4.56 -5.34 -2.94
CA ALA A 106 -3.95 -4.03 -3.14
C ALA A 106 -4.22 -3.16 -1.92
N TRP A 107 -3.26 -3.08 -1.00
CA TRP A 107 -3.33 -2.08 0.07
C TRP A 107 -3.02 -0.70 -0.51
N ASN A 108 -3.73 0.33 -0.01
CA ASN A 108 -3.63 1.65 -0.62
C ASN A 108 -3.71 2.83 0.35
N PRO A 109 -2.86 2.83 1.39
CA PRO A 109 -2.83 3.92 2.35
C PRO A 109 -2.50 5.26 1.69
N SER A 110 -3.11 6.31 2.23
CA SER A 110 -2.97 7.69 1.76
C SER A 110 -2.85 8.64 2.94
N ILE A 111 -2.04 9.68 2.76
CA ILE A 111 -2.00 10.85 3.63
C ILE A 111 -2.22 12.05 2.73
N THR A 112 -3.09 12.99 3.11
CA THR A 112 -3.48 14.15 2.29
C THR A 112 -2.29 14.75 1.50
N GLY A 113 -2.33 14.58 0.19
CA GLY A 113 -1.29 14.99 -0.76
C GLY A 113 -0.34 13.88 -1.26
N THR A 114 -0.45 12.65 -0.76
CA THR A 114 0.40 11.50 -1.14
C THR A 114 -0.29 10.16 -0.89
N LYS A 115 0.24 9.09 -1.50
CA LYS A 115 -0.25 7.72 -1.43
C LYS A 115 0.88 6.74 -1.70
N SER A 116 0.77 5.52 -1.16
CA SER A 116 1.59 4.37 -1.53
C SER A 116 0.64 3.22 -1.85
N GLU A 117 0.84 2.54 -2.99
CA GLU A 117 -0.02 1.42 -3.43
C GLU A 117 0.72 0.59 -4.47
N ASP A 118 0.71 -0.72 -4.25
CA ASP A 118 0.99 -1.77 -5.22
C ASP A 118 0.06 -2.95 -4.93
N THR A 119 -0.04 -3.86 -5.90
CA THR A 119 -0.72 -5.15 -5.72
C THR A 119 0.30 -6.18 -5.24
N ILE A 120 -0.11 -6.96 -4.24
CA ILE A 120 0.65 -8.07 -3.68
C ILE A 120 -0.09 -9.39 -3.86
N LEU A 121 0.64 -10.50 -3.86
CA LEU A 121 0.11 -11.85 -3.62
C LEU A 121 0.41 -12.25 -2.18
N ALA A 122 -0.59 -12.76 -1.47
CA ALA A 122 -0.42 -13.35 -0.14
C ALA A 122 0.10 -14.80 -0.25
N LEU A 123 1.41 -15.00 -0.08
CA LEU A 123 2.06 -16.32 -0.14
C LEU A 123 2.40 -16.83 1.27
N ALA A 124 2.70 -18.13 1.37
CA ALA A 124 2.97 -18.80 2.64
C ALA A 124 4.19 -18.23 3.40
N ASP A 125 5.23 -17.81 2.67
CA ASP A 125 6.48 -17.25 3.20
C ASP A 125 6.45 -15.72 3.35
N GLY A 126 5.54 -15.04 2.65
CA GLY A 126 5.34 -13.60 2.76
C GLY A 126 4.46 -13.04 1.65
N ALA A 127 4.30 -11.72 1.64
CA ALA A 127 3.67 -11.04 0.53
C ALA A 127 4.69 -10.77 -0.58
N GLU A 128 4.34 -11.08 -1.82
CA GLU A 128 5.13 -10.73 -3.02
C GLU A 128 4.48 -9.55 -3.74
N ILE A 129 5.26 -8.52 -4.08
CA ILE A 129 4.77 -7.38 -4.87
C ILE A 129 4.81 -7.74 -6.37
N VAL A 130 3.64 -7.81 -7.02
CA VAL A 130 3.52 -8.19 -8.44
C VAL A 130 3.41 -6.99 -9.38
N SER A 131 3.38 -5.76 -8.83
CA SER A 131 3.28 -4.52 -9.59
C SER A 131 4.48 -3.59 -9.38
N GLU A 132 5.63 -4.14 -8.97
CA GLU A 132 6.85 -3.36 -8.79
C GLU A 132 7.23 -2.68 -10.13
N SER A 133 7.71 -1.44 -10.04
CA SER A 133 8.20 -0.69 -11.20
C SER A 133 9.67 -0.37 -10.99
N PRO A 134 10.60 -1.26 -11.35
CA PRO A 134 12.02 -1.09 -11.02
C PRO A 134 12.67 0.12 -11.69
N ASN A 135 12.10 0.61 -12.80
CA ASN A 135 12.55 1.84 -13.48
C ASN A 135 12.01 3.12 -12.81
N TRP A 136 11.21 2.99 -11.75
CA TRP A 136 10.75 4.10 -10.93
C TRP A 136 11.71 4.31 -9.75
N PRO A 137 11.86 5.53 -9.21
CA PRO A 137 12.55 5.73 -7.95
C PRO A 137 11.94 4.86 -6.84
N MET A 138 12.76 4.10 -6.13
CA MET A 138 12.30 3.20 -5.07
C MET A 138 12.95 3.58 -3.74
N MET A 139 12.23 3.38 -2.64
CA MET A 139 12.75 3.54 -1.29
C MET A 139 12.64 2.22 -0.51
N ASN A 140 13.64 1.96 0.33
CA ASN A 140 13.63 0.85 1.27
C ASN A 140 12.91 1.30 2.54
N VAL A 141 11.92 0.51 2.96
CA VAL A 141 11.15 0.78 4.18
C VAL A 141 11.34 -0.40 5.13
N GLU A 142 11.97 -0.14 6.27
CA GLU A 142 12.18 -1.14 7.31
C GLU A 142 10.97 -1.25 8.23
N VAL A 143 10.42 -2.46 8.35
CA VAL A 143 9.30 -2.81 9.23
C VAL A 143 9.56 -4.19 9.84
N GLU A 144 9.50 -4.30 11.16
CA GLU A 144 9.67 -5.59 11.88
C GLU A 144 10.95 -6.37 11.47
N GLY A 145 12.05 -5.66 11.22
CA GLY A 145 13.33 -6.27 10.79
C GLY A 145 13.36 -6.74 9.34
N ARG A 146 12.37 -6.37 8.53
CA ARG A 146 12.28 -6.66 7.08
C ARG A 146 12.31 -5.38 6.28
N VAL A 147 12.91 -5.44 5.10
CA VAL A 147 12.88 -4.35 4.12
C VAL A 147 11.75 -4.63 3.12
N VAL A 148 10.83 -3.67 2.96
CA VAL A 148 9.82 -3.66 1.90
C VAL A 148 10.13 -2.49 0.96
N ARG A 149 10.31 -2.76 -0.33
CA ARG A 149 10.55 -1.72 -1.33
C ARG A 149 9.24 -1.05 -1.75
N ARG A 150 9.16 0.27 -1.63
CA ARG A 150 8.00 1.07 -2.02
C ARG A 150 8.39 2.12 -3.08
N PRO A 151 7.48 2.49 -3.99
CA PRO A 151 7.72 3.54 -4.96
C PRO A 151 7.92 4.88 -4.25
N ASP A 152 8.98 5.60 -4.59
CA ASP A 152 9.26 6.95 -4.09
C ASP A 152 8.68 8.03 -5.05
N LEU A 153 8.87 9.29 -4.71
CA LEU A 153 8.52 10.43 -5.54
C LEU A 153 9.51 10.57 -6.71
N LEU A 154 9.01 10.56 -7.95
CA LEU A 154 9.80 10.95 -9.11
C LEU A 154 9.81 12.47 -9.21
N VAL A 155 10.98 13.09 -9.10
CA VAL A 155 11.17 14.53 -9.31
C VAL A 155 11.69 14.74 -10.73
N LEU A 156 10.96 15.51 -11.52
CA LEU A 156 11.36 15.96 -12.85
C LEU A 156 11.59 17.47 -12.81
N GLU A 157 12.68 17.89 -13.44
CA GLU A 157 13.02 19.30 -13.67
C GLU A 157 12.42 19.78 -15.00
#